data_AF-A0A448SS35-F1
#
_entry.id   AF-A0A448SS35-F1
#
_cell.length_a   1.000
_cell.length_b   1.000
_cell.length_c   1.000
_cell.angle_alpha   90.00
_cell.angle_beta   90.00
_cell.angle_gamma   90.00
#
_symmetry.space_group_name_H-M   'P 1'
#
loop_
_entity.id
_entity.type
_entity.pdbx_description
1 polymer ?
#
loop_
_entity_poly.entity_id
_entity_poly.type
_entity_poly.pdbx_seq_one_letter_code
_entity_poly.pdbx_strand_id
1 'polypeptide(L)'
;MSKFVAWLQLEIHRVSLTSKASGVAKPFLRSGNLDDVLTLGENGQPVYALASQLREALRLQQQPAVADCLAIPILNAQGDRIDWYAPIAGRAISWHAADDDARSAALPLLEHFQITAEAISLRARHSGKANLQMFATLLSKAMQFPDQNAVFLVDGKPVITFWGCVKADGKIRTAPLDCLRPKDRPAPLSPHPLLNPLLSPLLNRNRPHLCHPSRMTSLTTPGGCCYCLQLSFWPPRSGCCSRSQPLRKQ
;
A
#
# COMPACT_ATOMS: atom_id res chain seq x y z
N MET A 1 8.63 8.79 35.18
CA MET A 1 8.85 9.14 33.75
C MET A 1 10.03 8.33 33.22
N SER A 2 9.88 7.63 32.10
CA SER A 2 10.93 6.75 31.55
C SER A 2 12.17 7.56 31.18
N LYS A 3 13.37 7.05 31.53
CA LYS A 3 14.67 7.63 31.17
C LYS A 3 14.83 7.89 29.67
N PHE A 4 14.05 7.21 28.82
CA PHE A 4 13.99 7.47 27.39
C PHE A 4 13.17 8.69 27.02
N VAL A 5 12.05 8.95 27.69
CA VAL A 5 11.31 10.21 27.47
C VAL A 5 12.21 11.37 27.90
N ALA A 6 12.94 11.25 29.01
CA ALA A 6 13.90 12.26 29.43
C ALA A 6 15.12 12.39 28.47
N TRP A 7 15.68 11.28 28.00
CA TRP A 7 16.76 11.26 27.01
C TRP A 7 16.33 11.84 25.66
N LEU A 8 15.14 11.49 25.18
CA LEU A 8 14.56 12.02 23.95
C LEU A 8 14.20 13.50 24.12
N GLN A 9 13.69 13.93 25.28
CA GLN A 9 13.43 15.34 25.58
C GLN A 9 14.72 16.18 25.63
N LEU A 10 15.80 15.64 26.20
CA LEU A 10 17.12 16.28 26.31
C LEU A 10 17.84 16.37 24.96
N GLU A 11 17.77 15.31 24.14
CA GLU A 11 18.38 15.33 22.81
C GLU A 11 17.55 16.16 21.81
N ILE A 12 16.22 16.19 21.94
CA ILE A 12 15.34 17.12 21.20
C ILE A 12 15.61 18.58 21.60
N HIS A 13 15.90 18.88 22.87
CA HIS A 13 16.32 20.23 23.29
C HIS A 13 17.72 20.61 22.77
N ARG A 14 18.66 19.66 22.71
CA ARG A 14 19.98 19.87 22.07
C ARG A 14 19.87 20.13 20.57
N VAL A 15 19.04 19.37 19.85
CA VAL A 15 18.90 19.50 18.38
C VAL A 15 17.99 20.67 17.99
N SER A 16 16.98 21.02 18.80
CA SER A 16 16.12 22.20 18.56
C SER A 16 16.89 23.52 18.63
N LEU A 17 18.05 23.56 19.32
CA LEU A 17 18.95 24.70 19.30
C LEU A 17 19.80 24.81 18.01
N THR A 18 19.76 23.80 17.14
CA THR A 18 20.53 23.77 15.88
C THR A 18 19.67 23.83 14.61
N SER A 19 18.36 23.60 14.68
CA SER A 19 17.46 23.77 13.52
C SER A 19 16.92 25.21 13.41
N LYS A 20 17.82 26.18 13.34
CA LYS A 20 17.48 27.56 12.96
C LYS A 20 18.16 27.89 11.63
N ALA A 21 17.76 27.23 10.54
CA ALA A 21 18.21 27.60 9.19
C ALA A 21 17.26 27.07 8.10
N SER A 22 16.19 27.80 7.84
CA SER A 22 15.80 28.28 6.50
C SER A 22 14.50 29.07 6.67
N GLY A 23 14.52 30.35 6.31
CA GLY A 23 13.37 31.27 6.45
C GLY A 23 12.25 31.01 5.46
N VAL A 24 12.03 29.76 5.04
CA VAL A 24 10.95 29.40 4.11
C VAL A 24 9.77 28.92 4.93
N ALA A 25 8.62 29.58 4.74
CA ALA A 25 7.38 29.20 5.40
C ALA A 25 7.03 27.75 5.04
N LYS A 26 6.82 26.92 6.06
CA LYS A 26 6.37 25.54 5.89
C LYS A 26 4.94 25.55 5.34
N PRO A 27 4.66 24.96 4.17
CA PRO A 27 3.33 24.96 3.58
C PRO A 27 2.29 24.38 4.52
N PHE A 28 1.20 25.12 4.75
CA PHE A 28 0.01 24.55 5.38
C PHE A 28 -0.64 23.56 4.41
N LEU A 29 -0.98 22.37 4.90
CA LEU A 29 -1.58 21.32 4.08
C LEU A 29 -3.07 21.18 4.38
N ARG A 30 -3.42 21.01 5.66
CA ARG A 30 -4.78 20.68 6.08
C ARG A 30 -5.00 20.95 7.56
N SER A 31 -6.23 21.31 7.92
CA SER A 31 -6.73 21.30 9.30
C SER A 31 -7.87 20.29 9.41
N GLY A 32 -8.08 19.72 10.59
CA GLY A 32 -9.25 18.88 10.86
C GLY A 32 -9.49 18.64 12.34
N ASN A 33 -10.74 18.30 12.65
CA ASN A 33 -11.17 18.01 14.01
C ASN A 33 -10.74 16.60 14.42
N LEU A 34 -10.33 16.44 15.67
CA LEU A 34 -10.02 15.16 16.27
C LEU A 34 -11.24 14.23 16.37
N ASP A 35 -12.46 14.77 16.39
CA ASP A 35 -13.70 13.99 16.42
C ASP A 35 -14.02 13.28 15.09
N ASP A 36 -13.41 13.75 13.98
CA ASP A 36 -13.64 13.19 12.63
C ASP A 36 -12.82 11.92 12.37
N VAL A 37 -11.81 11.65 13.20
CA VAL A 37 -10.83 10.56 13.01
C VAL A 37 -10.60 9.80 14.30
N LEU A 38 -10.36 8.49 14.21
CA LEU A 38 -9.89 7.74 15.36
C LEU A 38 -8.37 7.84 15.43
N THR A 39 -7.86 8.47 16.49
CA THR A 39 -6.42 8.58 16.71
C THR A 39 -5.86 7.28 17.29
N LEU A 40 -4.81 6.76 16.66
CA LEU A 40 -4.05 5.63 17.18
C LEU A 40 -3.04 6.13 18.23
N GLY A 41 -2.74 5.30 19.22
CA GLY A 41 -1.84 5.65 20.29
C GLY A 41 -1.33 4.44 21.05
N GLU A 42 -0.36 4.66 21.93
CA GLU A 42 0.17 3.65 22.84
C GLU A 42 0.10 4.18 24.27
N ASN A 43 -0.38 3.39 25.22
CA ASN A 43 -0.51 3.80 26.63
C ASN A 43 -1.29 5.13 26.83
N GLY A 44 -2.35 5.35 26.06
CA GLY A 44 -3.15 6.57 26.12
C GLY A 44 -2.49 7.82 25.50
N GLN A 45 -1.29 7.68 24.93
CA GLN A 45 -0.63 8.78 24.21
C GLN A 45 -0.92 8.66 22.71
N PRO A 46 -1.55 9.66 22.08
CA PRO A 46 -1.80 9.64 20.65
C PRO A 46 -0.49 9.76 19.88
N VAL A 47 -0.41 9.12 18.71
CA VAL A 47 0.78 9.13 17.85
C VAL A 47 1.20 10.55 17.48
N TYR A 48 0.24 11.44 17.19
CA TYR A 48 0.53 12.84 16.84
C TYR A 48 1.21 13.62 17.97
N ALA A 49 0.96 13.29 19.24
CA ALA A 49 1.58 13.98 20.37
C ALA A 49 3.08 13.65 20.48
N LEU A 50 3.48 12.49 19.95
CA LEU A 50 4.87 12.04 19.88
C LEU A 50 5.47 12.30 18.49
N ALA A 51 4.89 13.21 17.70
CA ALA A 51 5.28 13.37 16.31
C ALA A 51 6.72 13.86 16.12
N SER A 52 7.12 14.91 16.84
CA SER A 52 8.49 15.43 16.80
C SER A 52 9.52 14.36 17.16
N GLN A 53 9.16 13.53 18.14
CA GLN A 53 9.98 12.44 18.65
C GLN A 53 10.18 11.34 17.60
N LEU A 54 9.09 10.89 16.97
CA LEU A 54 9.13 9.87 15.92
C LEU A 54 9.93 10.33 14.71
N ARG A 55 9.68 11.56 14.26
CA ARG A 55 10.36 12.15 13.10
C ARG A 55 11.84 12.34 13.33
N GLU A 56 12.23 12.79 14.53
CA GLU A 56 13.65 12.96 14.83
C GLU A 56 14.36 11.61 14.97
N ALA A 57 13.72 10.62 15.57
CA ALA A 57 14.26 9.26 15.59
C ALA A 57 14.48 8.70 14.17
N LEU A 58 13.58 8.97 13.22
CA LEU A 58 13.78 8.61 11.81
C LEU A 58 15.00 9.31 11.20
N ARG A 59 15.23 10.59 11.51
CA ARG A 59 16.45 11.30 11.06
C ARG A 59 17.72 10.71 11.65
N LEU A 60 17.73 10.38 12.94
CA LEU A 60 18.85 9.72 13.61
C LEU A 60 19.12 8.31 13.07
N GLN A 61 18.11 7.65 12.49
CA GLN A 61 18.25 6.39 11.76
C GLN A 61 18.69 6.57 10.30
N GLN A 62 19.12 7.78 9.92
CA GLN A 62 19.50 8.14 8.54
C GLN A 62 18.35 7.98 7.53
N GLN A 63 17.12 8.26 7.96
CA GLN A 63 15.92 8.21 7.13
C GLN A 63 15.18 9.56 7.08
N PRO A 64 15.85 10.64 6.63
CA PRO A 64 15.22 11.96 6.56
C PRO A 64 14.03 11.98 5.59
N ALA A 65 14.08 11.23 4.48
CA ALA A 65 12.97 11.16 3.51
C ALA A 65 11.69 10.59 4.12
N VAL A 66 11.80 9.56 4.98
CA VAL A 66 10.66 9.00 5.72
C VAL A 66 10.15 10.02 6.74
N ALA A 67 11.05 10.70 7.45
CA ALA A 67 10.68 11.75 8.39
C ALA A 67 9.96 12.95 7.73
N ASP A 68 10.33 13.26 6.49
CA ASP A 68 9.75 14.34 5.70
C ASP A 68 8.44 13.95 5.00
N CYS A 69 8.19 12.64 4.84
CA CYS A 69 6.88 12.13 4.42
C CYS A 69 5.80 12.33 5.49
N LEU A 70 6.17 12.48 6.76
CA LEU A 70 5.21 12.73 7.83
C LEU A 70 5.01 14.24 7.98
N ALA A 71 3.77 14.73 7.91
CA ALA A 71 3.47 16.15 8.18
C ALA A 71 3.75 16.53 9.65
N ILE A 72 3.90 17.81 9.94
CA ILE A 72 4.06 18.34 11.30
C ILE A 72 2.67 18.66 11.86
N PRO A 73 2.18 17.94 12.90
CA PRO A 73 0.95 18.31 13.59
C PRO A 73 1.19 19.48 14.54
N ILE A 74 0.28 20.45 14.53
CA ILE A 74 0.20 21.56 15.48
C ILE A 74 -1.23 21.60 16.01
N LEU A 75 -1.40 21.37 17.32
CA LEU A 75 -2.70 21.54 17.96
C LEU A 75 -3.09 23.01 17.98
N ASN A 76 -4.37 23.28 17.75
CA ASN A 76 -4.91 24.61 18.00
C ASN A 76 -4.98 24.91 19.51
N ALA A 77 -5.32 26.15 19.86
CA ALA A 77 -5.38 26.59 21.26
C ALA A 77 -6.41 25.83 22.11
N GLN A 78 -7.48 25.30 21.49
CA GLN A 78 -8.51 24.54 22.18
C GLN A 78 -8.18 23.04 22.32
N GLY A 79 -7.20 22.55 21.56
CA GLY A 79 -6.78 21.15 21.56
C GLY A 79 -7.75 20.20 20.85
N ASP A 80 -8.77 20.70 20.17
CA ASP A 80 -9.79 19.92 19.44
C ASP A 80 -9.45 19.75 17.95
N ARG A 81 -8.53 20.56 17.42
CA ARG A 81 -8.11 20.51 16.00
C ARG A 81 -6.61 20.41 15.87
N ILE A 82 -6.19 19.73 14.80
CA ILE A 82 -4.79 19.67 14.38
C ILE A 82 -4.62 20.32 13.01
N ASP A 83 -3.70 21.28 12.96
CA ASP A 83 -3.18 21.85 11.73
C ASP A 83 -1.93 21.08 11.30
N TRP A 84 -1.91 20.65 10.04
CA TRP A 84 -0.84 19.85 9.46
C TRP A 84 -0.04 20.68 8.47
N TYR A 85 1.28 20.72 8.68
CA TYR A 85 2.21 21.47 7.83
C TYR A 85 3.20 20.53 7.16
N ALA A 86 3.59 20.85 5.92
CA ALA A 86 4.66 20.16 5.24
C ALA A 86 5.99 20.45 5.94
N PRO A 87 6.88 19.45 6.11
CA PRO A 87 8.17 19.68 6.71
C PRO A 87 9.22 20.24 5.75
N ILE A 88 8.92 20.19 4.46
CA ILE A 88 9.71 20.72 3.35
C ILE A 88 8.99 21.90 2.72
N ALA A 89 9.77 22.82 2.16
CA ALA A 89 9.24 23.90 1.33
C ALA A 89 8.77 23.35 -0.03
N GLY A 90 7.86 24.08 -0.68
CA GLY A 90 7.41 23.76 -2.03
C GLY A 90 5.95 24.03 -2.27
N ARG A 91 5.50 23.83 -3.52
CA ARG A 91 4.08 23.90 -3.88
C ARG A 91 3.39 22.63 -3.41
N ALA A 92 2.39 22.78 -2.53
CA ALA A 92 1.55 21.68 -2.09
C ALA A 92 0.36 21.47 -3.05
N ILE A 93 0.15 20.24 -3.48
CA ILE A 93 -0.98 19.80 -4.29
C ILE A 93 -1.60 18.58 -3.59
N SER A 94 -2.92 18.52 -3.45
CA SER A 94 -3.58 17.35 -2.85
C SER A 94 -3.49 16.14 -3.79
N TRP A 95 -3.56 14.92 -3.25
CA TRP A 95 -3.56 13.69 -4.06
C TRP A 95 -4.62 13.69 -5.16
N HIS A 96 -5.80 14.25 -4.87
CA HIS A 96 -6.91 14.38 -5.82
C HIS A 96 -6.63 15.39 -6.95
N ALA A 97 -5.92 16.48 -6.64
CA ALA A 97 -5.58 17.52 -7.61
C ALA A 97 -4.30 17.22 -8.41
N ALA A 98 -3.49 16.26 -7.97
CA ALA A 98 -2.33 15.78 -8.72
C ALA A 98 -2.77 15.06 -10.01
N ASP A 99 -1.98 15.17 -11.06
CA ASP A 99 -2.15 14.39 -12.28
C ASP A 99 -1.70 12.93 -12.09
N ASP A 100 -1.99 12.09 -13.08
CA ASP A 100 -1.69 10.66 -13.04
C ASP A 100 -0.18 10.38 -13.01
N ASP A 101 0.63 11.20 -13.67
CA ASP A 101 2.09 11.06 -13.69
C ASP A 101 2.70 11.36 -12.32
N ALA A 102 2.28 12.45 -11.68
CA ALA A 102 2.71 12.81 -10.33
C ALA A 102 2.27 11.77 -9.29
N ARG A 103 1.05 11.24 -9.39
CA ARG A 103 0.58 10.13 -8.54
C ARG A 103 1.39 8.86 -8.75
N SER A 104 1.67 8.51 -10.00
CA SER A 104 2.44 7.33 -10.37
C SER A 104 3.90 7.42 -9.93
N ALA A 105 4.49 8.61 -9.95
CA ALA A 105 5.84 8.85 -9.43
C ALA A 105 5.90 8.83 -7.88
N ALA A 106 4.84 9.29 -7.21
CA ALA A 106 4.81 9.39 -5.75
C ALA A 106 4.50 8.05 -5.05
N LEU A 107 3.71 7.17 -5.66
CA LEU A 107 3.28 5.91 -5.03
C LEU A 107 4.47 4.97 -4.69
N PRO A 108 5.48 4.75 -5.55
CA PRO A 108 6.66 3.96 -5.20
C PRO A 108 7.47 4.55 -4.04
N LEU A 109 7.51 5.87 -3.90
CA LEU A 109 8.18 6.52 -2.77
C LEU A 109 7.47 6.19 -1.45
N LEU A 110 6.13 6.27 -1.44
CA LEU A 110 5.31 5.89 -0.29
C LEU A 110 5.49 4.42 0.09
N GLU A 111 5.53 3.52 -0.91
CA GLU A 111 5.77 2.09 -0.69
C GLU A 111 7.15 1.85 -0.07
N HIS A 112 8.19 2.50 -0.60
CA HIS A 112 9.53 2.46 -0.04
C HIS A 112 9.58 2.95 1.42
N PHE A 113 8.84 4.03 1.74
CA PHE A 113 8.78 4.57 3.10
C PHE A 113 8.09 3.61 4.07
N GLN A 114 7.01 2.93 3.67
CA GLN A 114 6.38 1.88 4.49
C GLN A 114 7.32 0.71 4.77
N ILE A 115 7.99 0.18 3.75
CA ILE A 115 8.95 -0.92 3.90
C ILE A 115 10.08 -0.52 4.86
N THR A 116 10.58 0.71 4.71
CA THR A 116 11.65 1.24 5.56
C THR A 116 11.20 1.41 7.01
N ALA A 117 10.01 1.99 7.24
CA ALA A 117 9.44 2.16 8.57
C ALA A 117 9.17 0.80 9.26
N GLU A 118 8.70 -0.19 8.51
CA GLU A 118 8.49 -1.55 9.01
C GLU A 118 9.83 -2.21 9.40
N ALA A 119 10.85 -2.10 8.55
CA ALA A 119 12.18 -2.65 8.85
C ALA A 119 12.80 -2.02 10.11
N ILE A 120 12.65 -0.70 10.29
CA ILE A 120 13.07 -0.01 11.52
C ILE A 120 12.28 -0.51 12.72
N SER A 121 10.96 -0.60 12.60
CA SER A 121 10.07 -1.08 13.66
C SER A 121 10.43 -2.50 14.08
N LEU A 122 10.71 -3.39 13.13
CA LEU A 122 11.10 -4.77 13.40
C LEU A 122 12.41 -4.83 14.20
N ARG A 123 13.45 -4.12 13.75
CA ARG A 123 14.73 -4.04 14.49
C ARG A 123 14.55 -3.48 15.90
N ALA A 124 13.77 -2.41 16.04
CA ALA A 124 13.51 -1.79 17.34
C ALA A 124 12.73 -2.72 18.29
N ARG A 125 11.78 -3.50 17.77
CA ARG A 125 11.01 -4.50 18.53
C ARG A 125 11.89 -5.62 19.09
N HIS A 126 12.84 -6.11 18.29
CA HIS A 126 13.77 -7.18 18.68
C HIS A 126 14.93 -6.73 19.58
N SER A 127 15.06 -5.43 19.87
CA SER A 127 16.16 -4.91 20.69
C SER A 127 16.10 -5.32 22.18
N GLY A 128 14.96 -5.84 22.66
CA GLY A 128 14.71 -6.14 24.08
C GLY A 128 14.57 -4.92 24.99
N LYS A 129 14.71 -3.69 24.46
CA LYS A 129 14.59 -2.44 25.22
C LYS A 129 13.16 -1.91 25.13
N ALA A 130 12.46 -1.81 26.25
CA ALA A 130 11.06 -1.38 26.32
C ALA A 130 10.76 -0.08 25.54
N ASN A 131 11.68 0.88 25.59
CA ASN A 131 11.50 2.15 24.90
C ASN A 131 11.60 2.04 23.36
N LEU A 132 12.47 1.17 22.86
CA LEU A 132 12.57 0.89 21.43
C LEU A 132 11.39 0.05 20.95
N GLN A 133 10.86 -0.83 21.80
CA GLN A 133 9.61 -1.55 21.52
C GLN A 133 8.41 -0.60 21.43
N MET A 134 8.29 0.37 22.34
CA MET A 134 7.27 1.42 22.27
C MET A 134 7.42 2.24 20.98
N PHE A 135 8.65 2.64 20.63
CA PHE A 135 8.94 3.31 19.36
C PHE A 135 8.51 2.47 18.15
N ALA A 136 8.79 1.16 18.13
CA ALA A 136 8.37 0.26 17.08
C ALA A 136 6.84 0.23 16.92
N THR A 137 6.10 0.15 18.03
CA THR A 137 4.64 0.16 18.03
C THR A 137 4.09 1.49 17.50
N LEU A 138 4.63 2.61 17.96
CA LEU A 138 4.23 3.95 17.52
C LEU A 138 4.53 4.19 16.04
N LEU A 139 5.72 3.80 15.56
CA LEU A 139 6.11 3.95 14.16
C LEU A 139 5.23 3.07 13.24
N SER A 140 4.89 1.86 13.68
CA SER A 140 3.95 0.99 12.94
C SER A 140 2.57 1.64 12.82
N LYS A 141 2.08 2.28 13.90
CA LYS A 141 0.82 3.03 13.89
C LYS A 141 0.90 4.31 13.06
N ALA A 142 2.04 4.98 13.06
CA ALA A 142 2.27 6.21 12.31
C ALA A 142 2.10 6.04 10.79
N MET A 143 2.30 4.83 10.25
CA MET A 143 2.09 4.56 8.82
C MET A 143 0.61 4.43 8.43
N GLN A 144 -0.32 4.46 9.39
CA GLN A 144 -1.77 4.48 9.12
C GLN A 144 -2.25 5.91 8.88
N PHE A 145 -3.21 6.06 7.96
CA PHE A 145 -3.87 7.32 7.65
C PHE A 145 -5.32 7.05 7.14
N PRO A 146 -6.24 8.03 7.21
CA PRO A 146 -7.67 7.77 7.00
C PRO A 146 -8.05 7.43 5.55
N ASP A 147 -7.56 8.16 4.55
CA ASP A 147 -7.75 7.92 3.11
C ASP A 147 -6.91 8.87 2.22
N GLN A 148 -7.17 8.87 0.91
CA GLN A 148 -6.50 9.72 -0.10
C GLN A 148 -6.47 11.21 0.25
N ASN A 149 -7.47 11.74 0.96
CA ASN A 149 -7.50 13.17 1.34
C ASN A 149 -6.40 13.54 2.34
N ALA A 150 -5.75 12.54 2.93
CA ALA A 150 -4.65 12.72 3.84
C ALA A 150 -3.32 12.98 3.11
N VAL A 151 -3.22 12.70 1.81
CA VAL A 151 -1.96 12.71 1.07
C VAL A 151 -1.83 13.96 0.19
N PHE A 152 -0.66 14.58 0.25
CA PHE A 152 -0.28 15.74 -0.54
C PHE A 152 1.05 15.47 -1.24
N LEU A 153 1.29 16.13 -2.37
CA LEU A 153 2.57 16.19 -3.05
C LEU A 153 3.14 17.60 -2.88
N VAL A 154 4.31 17.72 -2.26
CA VAL A 154 5.02 18.98 -2.07
C VAL A 154 6.28 18.95 -2.93
N ASP A 155 6.28 19.70 -4.03
CA ASP A 155 7.30 19.60 -5.10
C ASP A 155 7.57 18.13 -5.52
N GLY A 156 6.49 17.38 -5.74
CA GLY A 156 6.53 15.97 -6.15
C GLY A 156 6.85 14.97 -5.04
N LYS A 157 7.21 15.41 -3.84
CA LYS A 157 7.47 14.52 -2.69
C LYS A 157 6.17 14.27 -1.91
N PRO A 158 5.82 13.01 -1.61
CA PRO A 158 4.61 12.72 -0.86
C PRO A 158 4.75 13.13 0.61
N VAL A 159 3.71 13.79 1.13
CA VAL A 159 3.56 14.17 2.54
C VAL A 159 2.17 13.76 3.02
N ILE A 160 2.13 13.00 4.12
CA ILE A 160 0.91 12.45 4.72
C ILE A 160 0.52 13.33 5.90
N THR A 161 -0.74 13.75 5.94
CA THR A 161 -1.44 14.41 7.07
C THR A 161 -2.27 13.36 7.81
N PHE A 162 -2.71 13.62 9.06
CA PHE A 162 -3.49 12.64 9.84
C PHE A 162 -2.85 11.24 9.93
N TRP A 163 -1.52 11.19 9.87
CA TRP A 163 -0.77 9.97 10.06
C TRP A 163 -0.85 9.55 11.53
N GLY A 164 -0.92 8.24 11.79
CA GLY A 164 -1.29 7.73 13.11
C GLY A 164 -2.79 7.84 13.42
N CYS A 165 -3.65 8.11 12.43
CA CYS A 165 -5.10 8.12 12.58
C CYS A 165 -5.77 7.21 11.54
N VAL A 166 -6.97 6.72 11.86
CA VAL A 166 -7.85 5.99 10.93
C VAL A 166 -9.21 6.68 10.87
N LYS A 167 -10.11 6.18 10.01
CA LYS A 167 -11.48 6.69 9.95
C LYS A 167 -12.19 6.45 11.29
N ALA A 168 -13.23 7.22 11.59
CA ALA A 168 -14.02 7.08 12.80
C ALA A 168 -14.67 5.69 12.97
N ASP A 169 -14.78 4.89 11.90
CA ASP A 169 -15.23 3.49 11.97
C ASP A 169 -14.19 2.54 12.62
N GLY A 170 -12.99 3.04 12.95
CA GLY A 170 -11.95 2.32 13.66
C GLY A 170 -11.24 1.23 12.86
N LYS A 171 -11.52 1.10 11.55
CA LYS A 171 -10.92 0.04 10.74
C LYS A 171 -9.46 0.38 10.41
N ILE A 172 -8.55 -0.43 10.95
CA ILE A 172 -7.13 -0.40 10.61
C ILE A 172 -6.93 -1.19 9.32
N ARG A 173 -6.30 -0.58 8.32
CA ARG A 173 -6.02 -1.25 7.04
C ARG A 173 -4.77 -2.10 7.16
N THR A 174 -4.81 -3.30 6.60
CA THR A 174 -3.63 -4.15 6.43
C THR A 174 -2.63 -3.53 5.45
N ALA A 175 -3.12 -2.89 4.39
CA ALA A 175 -2.32 -2.18 3.40
C ALA A 175 -2.80 -0.72 3.27
N PRO A 176 -2.20 0.22 4.03
CA PRO A 176 -2.63 1.62 4.07
C PRO A 176 -2.68 2.31 2.70
N LEU A 177 -1.71 2.01 1.81
CA LEU A 177 -1.60 2.64 0.48
C LEU A 177 -2.60 2.10 -0.55
N ASP A 178 -3.34 1.01 -0.28
CA ASP A 178 -4.34 0.48 -1.22
C ASP A 178 -5.39 1.54 -1.56
N CYS A 179 -5.68 2.44 -0.62
CA CYS A 179 -6.62 3.52 -0.87
C CYS A 179 -6.12 4.54 -1.89
N LEU A 180 -4.82 4.61 -2.19
CA LEU A 180 -4.23 5.54 -3.16
C LEU A 180 -4.17 4.98 -4.57
N ARG A 181 -4.27 3.65 -4.73
CA ARG A 181 -4.20 3.02 -6.04
C ARG A 181 -5.44 3.38 -6.86
N PRO A 182 -5.31 3.58 -8.19
CA PRO A 182 -6.47 3.75 -9.05
C PRO A 182 -7.41 2.57 -8.84
N LYS A 183 -8.66 2.85 -8.43
CA LYS A 183 -9.71 1.83 -8.48
C LYS A 183 -9.97 1.63 -9.97
N ASP A 184 -9.76 0.41 -10.47
CA ASP A 184 -9.88 0.04 -11.88
C ASP A 184 -10.96 0.89 -12.56
N ARG A 185 -10.52 1.83 -13.41
CA ARG A 185 -11.42 2.50 -14.34
C ARG A 185 -11.99 1.36 -15.20
N PRO A 186 -13.32 1.20 -15.33
CA PRO A 186 -13.86 0.25 -16.29
C PRO A 186 -13.18 0.51 -17.63
N ALA A 187 -12.56 -0.53 -18.21
CA ALA A 187 -11.89 -0.41 -19.50
C ALA A 187 -12.82 0.35 -20.46
N PRO A 188 -12.32 1.35 -21.22
CA PRO A 188 -13.16 2.06 -22.18
C PRO A 188 -13.87 1.01 -23.03
N LEU A 189 -15.21 1.02 -23.00
CA LEU A 189 -16.01 0.13 -23.84
C LEU A 189 -15.55 0.39 -25.28
N SER A 190 -14.80 -0.57 -25.85
CA SER A 190 -14.41 -0.52 -27.25
C SER A 190 -15.68 -0.33 -28.06
N PRO A 191 -15.75 0.61 -29.03
CA PRO A 191 -16.93 0.76 -29.87
C PRO A 191 -17.14 -0.57 -30.61
N HIS A 192 -18.14 -1.35 -30.21
CA HIS A 192 -18.56 -2.49 -31.01
C HIS A 192 -19.05 -1.95 -32.35
N PRO A 193 -18.69 -2.57 -33.50
CA PRO A 193 -19.17 -2.10 -34.79
C PRO A 193 -20.69 -2.19 -34.83
N LEU A 194 -21.36 -1.08 -35.16
CA LEU A 194 -22.79 -1.07 -35.45
C LEU A 194 -23.05 -1.99 -36.65
N LEU A 195 -23.69 -3.14 -36.41
CA LEU A 195 -24.28 -3.93 -37.48
C LEU A 195 -25.42 -3.11 -38.11
N ASN A 196 -25.19 -2.58 -39.30
CA ASN A 196 -26.23 -2.01 -40.15
C ASN A 196 -27.23 -3.11 -40.55
N PRO A 197 -28.54 -2.97 -40.25
CA PRO A 197 -29.55 -3.81 -40.86
C PRO A 197 -30.03 -3.14 -42.15
N LEU A 198 -29.32 -3.36 -43.25
CA LEU A 198 -29.84 -3.14 -44.60
C LEU A 198 -29.87 -4.47 -45.33
N LEU A 199 -31.01 -5.17 -45.24
CA LEU A 199 -31.70 -5.79 -46.38
C LEU A 199 -32.90 -6.62 -45.88
N SER A 200 -34.10 -6.21 -46.25
CA SER A 200 -35.30 -7.05 -46.21
C SER A 200 -35.20 -8.15 -47.28
N PRO A 201 -35.72 -9.37 -47.03
CA PRO A 201 -35.55 -10.49 -47.94
C PRO A 201 -36.52 -10.40 -49.14
N LEU A 202 -35.96 -10.31 -50.35
CA LEU A 202 -36.72 -10.57 -51.57
C LEU A 202 -36.69 -12.08 -51.89
N LEU A 203 -37.87 -12.68 -51.74
CA LEU A 203 -38.44 -13.76 -52.55
C LEU A 203 -37.49 -14.47 -53.53
N ASN A 204 -37.21 -15.76 -53.31
CA ASN A 204 -37.74 -16.80 -54.21
C ASN A 204 -37.62 -18.21 -53.59
N ARG A 205 -38.70 -18.96 -53.73
CA ARG A 205 -39.00 -20.24 -53.10
C ARG A 205 -38.81 -21.35 -54.14
N ASN A 206 -37.65 -22.01 -54.15
CA ASN A 206 -37.50 -23.23 -54.94
C ASN A 206 -38.15 -24.43 -54.23
N ARG A 207 -38.89 -25.22 -55.02
CA ARG A 207 -39.42 -26.57 -54.76
C ARG A 207 -38.85 -27.48 -55.87
N PRO A 208 -38.84 -28.82 -55.75
CA PRO A 208 -38.39 -29.64 -54.63
C PRO A 208 -37.37 -30.73 -55.07
N HIS A 209 -36.65 -31.23 -54.07
CA HIS A 209 -36.14 -32.58 -53.81
C HIS A 209 -36.17 -33.67 -54.92
N LEU A 210 -35.03 -34.35 -55.10
CA LEU A 210 -34.97 -35.78 -55.41
C LEU A 210 -33.95 -36.46 -54.49
N CYS A 211 -34.46 -37.35 -53.63
CA CYS A 211 -33.71 -38.28 -52.80
C CYS A 211 -33.36 -39.55 -53.62
N HIS A 212 -32.18 -40.13 -53.39
CA HIS A 212 -31.88 -41.51 -53.76
C HIS A 212 -31.31 -42.26 -52.54
N PRO A 213 -31.74 -43.51 -52.24
CA PRO A 213 -31.28 -44.26 -51.07
C PRO A 213 -30.31 -45.40 -51.42
N SER A 214 -29.43 -45.75 -50.48
CA SER A 214 -28.72 -47.04 -50.37
C SER A 214 -28.24 -47.14 -48.91
N ARG A 215 -28.96 -47.80 -47.99
CA ARG A 215 -29.15 -49.25 -47.71
C ARG A 215 -27.95 -49.90 -46.98
N MET A 216 -28.22 -50.22 -45.70
CA MET A 216 -27.72 -51.32 -44.83
C MET A 216 -26.20 -51.42 -44.58
N THR A 217 -25.69 -51.71 -43.39
CA THR A 217 -26.10 -52.77 -42.46
C THR A 217 -25.55 -52.46 -41.06
N SER A 218 -26.34 -52.76 -40.03
CA SER A 218 -25.91 -52.86 -38.63
C SER A 218 -25.21 -54.20 -38.38
N LEU A 219 -24.19 -54.22 -37.50
CA LEU A 219 -23.77 -55.41 -36.75
C LEU A 219 -23.21 -54.98 -35.37
N THR A 220 -23.50 -55.86 -34.42
CA THR A 220 -23.53 -55.80 -32.97
C THR A 220 -22.17 -55.74 -32.24
N THR A 221 -22.16 -55.01 -31.09
CA THR A 221 -21.61 -55.23 -29.72
C THR A 221 -20.58 -56.38 -29.45
N PRO A 222 -19.84 -56.45 -28.30
CA PRO A 222 -19.88 -55.61 -27.07
C PRO A 222 -18.52 -55.32 -26.37
N GLY A 223 -18.55 -54.41 -25.39
CA GLY A 223 -17.69 -54.48 -24.21
C GLY A 223 -16.71 -53.32 -24.00
N GLY A 224 -16.69 -52.78 -22.78
CA GLY A 224 -15.56 -51.96 -22.30
C GLY A 224 -15.96 -50.69 -21.57
N CYS A 225 -16.30 -50.82 -20.29
CA CYS A 225 -16.35 -49.72 -19.33
C CYS A 225 -14.93 -49.43 -18.79
N CYS A 226 -14.79 -48.24 -18.19
CA CYS A 226 -13.77 -47.82 -17.21
C CYS A 226 -12.48 -47.11 -17.67
N TYR A 227 -12.51 -45.79 -17.43
CA TYR A 227 -11.62 -44.99 -16.57
C TYR A 227 -10.11 -44.84 -16.87
N CYS A 228 -9.78 -43.55 -17.06
CA CYS A 228 -8.67 -42.77 -16.50
C CYS A 228 -7.18 -43.06 -16.82
N LEU A 229 -6.52 -41.95 -17.18
CA LEU A 229 -5.15 -41.54 -16.86
C LEU A 229 -3.99 -42.12 -17.67
N GLN A 230 -3.48 -41.32 -18.61
CA GLN A 230 -2.08 -40.86 -18.74
C GLN A 230 -2.00 -39.95 -19.98
N LEU A 231 -1.31 -38.82 -19.96
CA LEU A 231 0.14 -38.79 -20.17
C LEU A 231 0.75 -37.48 -19.70
N SER A 232 1.84 -37.66 -18.96
CA SER A 232 2.82 -36.67 -18.52
C SER A 232 3.64 -36.13 -19.69
N PHE A 233 4.12 -34.89 -19.57
CA PHE A 233 5.37 -34.48 -20.23
C PHE A 233 6.32 -33.82 -19.22
N TRP A 234 7.53 -34.37 -19.24
CA TRP A 234 8.72 -34.10 -18.45
C TRP A 234 9.57 -33.01 -19.15
N PRO A 235 10.56 -32.40 -18.47
CA PRO A 235 11.85 -32.21 -19.15
C PRO A 235 13.07 -32.75 -18.37
N PRO A 236 14.12 -33.17 -19.09
CA PRO A 236 15.00 -34.22 -18.61
C PRO A 236 16.32 -33.74 -17.95
N ARG A 237 16.85 -34.67 -17.13
CA ARG A 237 18.24 -35.16 -17.07
C ARG A 237 19.35 -34.26 -16.49
N SER A 238 19.95 -34.61 -15.35
CA SER A 238 20.89 -35.74 -15.02
C SER A 238 22.36 -35.27 -15.11
N GLY A 239 23.30 -35.72 -14.29
CA GLY A 239 23.35 -36.84 -13.35
C GLY A 239 24.42 -36.59 -12.28
N CYS A 240 24.35 -37.30 -11.14
CA CYS A 240 25.08 -38.55 -10.85
C CYS A 240 26.58 -38.29 -10.56
N CYS A 241 27.23 -38.84 -9.54
CA CYS A 241 27.00 -40.08 -8.80
C CYS A 241 27.79 -39.97 -7.46
N SER A 242 27.20 -40.36 -6.32
CA SER A 242 27.56 -41.54 -5.48
C SER A 242 28.90 -41.42 -4.70
N ARG A 243 29.09 -41.89 -3.46
CA ARG A 243 28.52 -43.04 -2.75
C ARG A 243 28.90 -42.96 -1.24
N SER A 244 27.93 -43.24 -0.37
CA SER A 244 27.97 -44.05 0.88
C SER A 244 29.02 -43.83 2.00
N GLN A 245 28.54 -43.35 3.16
CA GLN A 245 28.50 -43.95 4.54
C GLN A 245 29.39 -45.19 4.88
N PRO A 246 29.62 -45.56 6.19
CA PRO A 246 28.92 -45.16 7.43
C PRO A 246 29.78 -44.94 8.72
N LEU A 247 29.07 -44.47 9.77
CA LEU A 247 29.23 -44.67 11.23
C LEU A 247 30.60 -45.03 11.86
N ARG A 248 30.99 -44.27 12.90
CA ARG A 248 31.28 -44.85 14.23
C ARG A 248 31.13 -43.86 15.38
N LYS A 249 30.60 -44.40 16.47
CA LYS A 249 30.37 -43.82 17.80
C LYS A 249 31.69 -43.45 18.48
N GLN A 250 31.69 -42.35 19.23
CA GLN A 250 31.77 -42.32 20.71
C GLN A 250 31.41 -40.92 21.20
#